data_AF-A0A3M1PSW1-F1
#
_entry.id   AF-A0A3M1PSW1-F1
#
_cell.length_a   1.000
_cell.length_b   1.000
_cell.length_c   1.000
_cell.angle_alpha   90.00
_cell.angle_beta   90.00
_cell.angle_gamma   90.00
#
_symmetry.space_group_name_H-M   'P 1'
#
loop_
_entity.id
_entity.type
_entity.pdbx_description
1 polymer ?
#
loop_
_entity_poly.entity_id
_entity_poly.type
_entity_poly.pdbx_seq_one_letter_code
_entity_poly.pdbx_strand_id
1 'polypeptide(L)' 'MATLIVMLVIGVLLVVGGLLWGGARAAGGARRRCPSCGRNNVGDANYCAQCGQRLDA' A
#
# COMPACT_ATOMS: atom_id res chain seq x y z
N MET A 1 16.71 -10.75 -35.37
CA MET A 1 16.64 -9.26 -35.34
C MET A 1 15.26 -8.80 -34.88
N ALA A 2 14.16 -9.17 -35.56
CA ALA A 2 12.81 -8.81 -35.14
C ALA A 2 12.42 -9.30 -33.73
N THR A 3 12.85 -10.51 -33.34
CA THR A 3 12.56 -11.07 -32.01
C THR A 3 13.18 -10.26 -30.86
N LEU A 4 14.41 -9.75 -31.03
CA LEU A 4 15.08 -8.90 -30.04
C LEU A 4 14.36 -7.56 -29.84
N ILE A 5 13.90 -6.96 -30.95
CA ILE A 5 13.15 -5.69 -30.92
C ILE A 5 11.83 -5.90 -30.19
N VAL A 6 11.12 -7.00 -30.47
CA VAL A 6 9.86 -7.34 -29.80
C VAL A 6 10.07 -7.54 -28.29
N MET A 7 11.13 -8.23 -27.87
CA MET A 7 11.42 -8.41 -26.44
C MET A 7 11.74 -7.08 -25.73
N LEU A 8 12.47 -6.18 -26.40
CA LEU A 8 12.76 -4.85 -25.85
C LEU A 8 11.50 -3.99 -25.75
N VAL A 9 10.65 -3.98 -26.77
CA VAL A 9 9.41 -3.18 -26.77
C VAL A 9 8.45 -3.69 -25.70
N ILE A 10 8.27 -5.01 -25.57
CA ILE A 10 7.42 -5.58 -24.52
C ILE A 10 7.96 -5.24 -23.13
N GLY A 11 9.27 -5.37 -22.91
CA GLY A 11 9.90 -5.00 -21.64
C GLY A 11 9.68 -3.52 -21.28
N VAL A 12 9.89 -2.62 -22.24
CA VAL A 12 9.66 -1.18 -22.04
C VAL A 12 8.19 -0.88 -21.78
N LEU A 13 7.27 -1.50 -22.50
CA LEU A 13 5.82 -1.31 -22.30
C LEU A 13 5.36 -1.81 -20.93
N LEU A 14 5.93 -2.91 -20.42
CA LEU A 14 5.60 -3.41 -19.07
C LEU A 14 6.15 -2.49 -17.97
N VAL A 15 7.37 -1.99 -18.12
CA VAL A 15 7.99 -1.06 -17.15
C VAL A 15 7.24 0.27 -17.16
N VAL A 16 7.04 0.87 -18.35
CA VAL A 16 6.33 2.13 -18.51
C VAL A 16 4.86 1.96 -18.12
N GLY A 17 4.21 0.87 -18.52
CA GLY A 17 2.84 0.55 -18.12
C GLY A 17 2.69 0.40 -16.60
N GLY A 18 3.59 -0.33 -15.93
CA GLY A 18 3.58 -0.48 -14.48
C GLY A 18 3.82 0.84 -13.75
N LEU A 19 4.74 1.68 -14.25
CA LEU A 19 5.00 3.02 -13.71
C LEU A 19 3.83 3.99 -13.95
N LEU A 20 3.15 3.90 -15.10
CA LEU A 20 2.04 4.78 -15.45
C LEU A 20 0.69 4.34 -14.83
N TRP A 21 0.46 3.04 -14.59
CA TRP A 21 -0.84 2.52 -14.12
C TRP A 21 -0.91 2.17 -12.64
N GLY A 22 0.19 2.06 -11.91
CA GLY A 22 0.10 1.74 -10.49
C GLY A 22 1.38 1.25 -9.84
N GLY A 23 2.47 2.01 -9.93
CA GLY A 23 3.62 1.81 -9.07
C GLY A 23 3.20 1.91 -7.60
N ALA A 24 3.25 0.77 -6.89
CA ALA A 24 3.03 0.60 -5.45
C ALA A 24 1.79 1.33 -4.89
N ARG A 25 0.64 0.64 -4.84
CA ARG A 25 -0.43 1.03 -3.91
C ARG A 25 0.09 0.87 -2.49
N ALA A 26 0.48 1.98 -1.87
CA ALA A 26 0.84 2.04 -0.46
C ALA A 26 -0.28 1.40 0.37
N ALA A 27 0.10 0.50 1.28
CA ALA A 27 -0.82 -0.17 2.18
C ALA A 27 -1.49 0.88 3.09
N GLY A 28 -2.65 1.38 2.67
CA GLY A 28 -3.57 2.10 3.53
C GLY A 28 -4.21 1.11 4.47
N GLY A 29 -3.51 0.72 5.55
CA GLY A 29 -4.06 -0.14 6.58
C GLY A 29 -5.39 0.44 7.08
N ALA A 30 -6.45 -0.38 7.03
CA ALA A 30 -7.81 0.04 7.41
C ALA A 30 -7.80 0.70 8.79
N ARG A 31 -8.16 1.99 8.87
CA ARG A 31 -8.08 2.74 10.13
C ARG A 31 -8.91 2.07 11.22
N ARG A 32 -8.31 1.82 12.39
CA ARG A 32 -8.99 1.22 13.54
C ARG A 32 -9.35 2.27 14.58
N ARG A 33 -10.63 2.31 14.97
CA ARG A 33 -11.10 3.20 16.03
C ARG A 33 -10.80 2.58 17.39
N CYS A 34 -10.18 3.35 18.29
CA CYS A 34 -9.94 2.92 19.65
C CYS A 34 -11.26 2.79 20.42
N PRO A 35 -11.54 1.64 21.07
CA PRO A 35 -12.78 1.45 21.84
C PRO A 35 -12.81 2.27 23.13
N SER A 36 -11.65 2.66 23.66
CA SER A 36 -11.54 3.41 24.91
C SER A 36 -11.74 4.92 24.73
N CYS A 37 -11.12 5.52 23.69
CA CYS A 37 -11.12 6.97 23.50
C CYS A 37 -11.69 7.47 22.16
N GLY A 38 -12.06 6.56 21.25
CA GLY A 38 -12.64 6.91 19.95
C GLY A 38 -11.67 7.44 18.88
N ARG A 39 -10.36 7.55 19.19
CA ARG A 39 -9.33 7.97 18.22
C ARG A 39 -9.20 6.96 17.08
N ASN A 40 -9.10 7.45 15.84
CA ASN A 40 -8.78 6.63 14.69
C ASN A 40 -7.25 6.45 14.58
N ASN A 41 -6.81 5.20 14.59
CA ASN A 41 -5.41 4.79 14.48
C ASN A 41 -5.16 4.14 13.12
N VAL A 42 -3.90 3.99 12.73
CA VAL A 42 -3.51 3.22 11.54
C VAL A 42 -3.87 1.75 11.74
N GLY A 43 -4.18 1.05 10.64
CA GLY A 43 -4.73 -0.32 10.71
C GLY A 43 -3.81 -1.34 11.35
N ASP A 44 -2.51 -1.12 11.25
CA ASP A 44 -1.42 -1.91 11.81
C ASP A 44 -0.95 -1.42 13.19
N ALA A 45 -1.61 -0.40 13.78
CA ALA A 45 -1.27 0.07 15.12
C ALA A 45 -1.66 -0.98 16.18
N ASN A 46 -0.70 -1.34 17.04
CA ASN A 46 -0.93 -2.22 18.19
C ASN A 46 -1.50 -1.48 19.42
N TYR A 47 -1.25 -0.17 19.52
CA TYR A 47 -1.64 0.68 20.65
C TYR A 47 -2.23 2.00 20.16
N CYS A 48 -3.12 2.60 20.95
CA CYS A 48 -3.72 3.88 20.63
C CYS A 48 -2.71 5.02 20.83
N ALA A 49 -2.52 5.84 19.79
CA ALA A 49 -1.62 6.99 19.83
C ALA A 49 -2.07 8.14 20.76
N GLN A 50 -3.31 8.10 21.26
CA GLN A 50 -3.83 9.09 22.20
C GLN A 50 -3.83 8.60 23.64
N CYS A 51 -4.38 7.42 23.91
CA CYS A 51 -4.60 6.93 25.28
C CYS A 51 -3.72 5.74 25.69
N GLY A 52 -2.95 5.15 24.77
CA GLY A 52 -2.09 4.01 25.06
C GLY A 52 -2.81 2.65 25.18
N GLN A 53 -4.14 2.61 25.11
CA GLN A 53 -4.91 1.36 25.11
C GLN A 53 -4.50 0.45 23.94
N ARG A 54 -4.38 -0.86 24.19
CA ARG A 54 -4.15 -1.84 23.11
C ARG A 54 -5.33 -1.87 22.13
N LEU A 55 -5.01 -2.05 20.85
CA LEU A 55 -5.97 -2.06 19.72
C LEU A 55 -6.17 -3.48 19.17
N ASP A 56 -6.11 -4.47 20.05
CA ASP A 56 -6.51 -5.84 19.78
C ASP A 56 -7.94 -5.88 19.22
N ALA A 57 -8.09 -6.63 18.13
CA ALA A 57 -9.34 -6.80 17.39
C ALA A 57 -10.39 -7.53 18.23
#